data_AF-A0A971L592-F1
#
_entry.id   AF-A0A971L592-F1
#
_cell.length_a   1.000
_cell.length_b   1.000
_cell.length_c   1.000
_cell.angle_alpha   90.00
_cell.angle_beta   90.00
_cell.angle_gamma   90.00
#
_symmetry.space_group_name_H-M   'P 1'
#
loop_
_entity.id
_entity.type
_entity.pdbx_description
1 polymer ?
#
loop_
_entity_poly.entity_id
_entity_poly.type
_entity_poly.pdbx_seq_one_letter_code
_entity_poly.pdbx_strand_id
1 'polypeptide(L)'
;MFDILKLLLLSSSLLFSTALLAANYHPQQLEQLRQETKTKGVTSVVVTLPSVLSLSNLKEGAINKRATLQQEAQQLRLALGEQAWNAGYHENGLGQVALYVTEKGLDILAKTDLALKFSPDTNRNGRFKVYSQDGSLDAIEAQLDQKGSASVEVFLNIDAFEYRLGQTRQEDQYHFLPGYKQQVEQTLQHLIAEPFARGASRLNSQQALEKIKPSVMVTLDREAFYGLRESERVRAIRPVGYQDPRKAQWPQEVLDEALALMDTEYAAVEVLISLRGGEFFSPSSGYMSQLAWARQSQANQLALQEILADASISIDQFRFYADHGYMSGRLSFEQLVKLYKNADKRIFSVMLNKPIGSIQ
;
A
#
# COMPACT_ATOMS: atom_id res chain seq x y z
N MET A 1 68.75 10.46 52.06
CA MET A 1 67.81 11.33 52.81
C MET A 1 67.15 12.23 51.77
N PHE A 2 66.14 11.68 51.10
CA PHE A 2 65.38 12.34 50.04
C PHE A 2 64.02 12.67 50.64
N ASP A 3 63.58 13.93 50.55
CA ASP A 3 62.15 14.20 50.55
C ASP A 3 61.83 15.38 49.62
N ILE A 4 60.94 15.07 48.71
CA ILE A 4 60.64 15.77 47.46
C ILE A 4 59.37 16.59 47.65
N LEU A 5 59.52 17.89 47.40
CA LEU A 5 58.61 18.79 46.69
C LEU A 5 57.14 18.29 46.51
N LYS A 6 56.23 18.75 47.39
CA LYS A 6 54.78 18.68 47.14
C LYS A 6 54.36 19.83 46.23
N LEU A 7 54.26 19.57 44.93
CA LEU A 7 53.58 20.43 43.97
C LEU A 7 52.14 19.95 43.81
N LEU A 8 51.19 20.70 44.36
CA LEU A 8 49.75 20.49 44.22
C LEU A 8 49.31 20.97 42.82
N LEU A 9 49.16 20.04 41.88
CA LEU A 9 48.48 20.27 40.61
C LEU A 9 46.96 20.11 40.83
N LEU A 10 46.25 21.24 40.88
CA LEU A 10 44.79 21.28 40.68
C LEU A 10 44.50 20.92 39.22
N SER A 11 44.21 19.66 38.94
CA SER A 11 43.57 19.22 37.70
C SER A 11 42.10 19.66 37.72
N SER A 12 41.84 20.84 37.15
CA SER A 12 40.48 21.27 36.80
C SER A 12 39.98 20.43 35.63
N SER A 13 39.30 19.33 35.96
CA SER A 13 38.51 18.55 35.00
C SER A 13 37.33 19.40 34.54
N LEU A 14 37.54 20.20 33.49
CA LEU A 14 36.48 20.81 32.69
C LEU A 14 35.67 19.67 32.05
N LEU A 15 34.65 19.20 32.75
CA LEU A 15 33.56 18.42 32.19
C LEU A 15 32.81 19.35 31.23
N PHE A 16 33.22 19.37 29.97
CA PHE A 16 32.38 19.87 28.89
C PHE A 16 31.16 18.93 28.82
N SER A 17 30.07 19.31 29.49
CA SER A 17 28.74 18.78 29.18
C SER A 17 28.42 19.19 27.75
N THR A 18 28.78 18.34 26.79
CA THR A 18 28.12 18.36 25.49
C THR A 18 26.66 18.10 25.76
N ALA A 19 25.85 19.16 25.69
CA ALA A 19 24.40 19.00 25.70
C ALA A 19 24.07 18.12 24.50
N LEU A 20 23.80 16.83 24.77
CA LEU A 20 23.22 15.91 23.78
C LEU A 20 21.93 16.57 23.31
N LEU A 21 21.97 17.14 22.10
CA LEU A 21 20.79 17.69 21.46
C LEU A 21 19.91 16.49 21.08
N ALA A 22 18.98 16.17 21.97
CA ALA A 22 17.95 15.19 21.71
C ALA A 22 17.08 15.64 20.52
N ALA A 23 16.62 14.67 19.71
CA ALA A 23 15.66 14.95 18.65
C ALA A 23 14.40 15.64 19.21
N ASN A 24 13.85 16.59 18.46
CA ASN A 24 12.59 17.23 18.83
C ASN A 24 11.40 16.30 18.57
N TYR A 25 10.47 16.20 19.51
CA TYR A 25 9.21 15.46 19.35
C TYR A 25 8.13 16.08 20.24
N HIS A 26 6.85 15.83 19.89
CA HIS A 26 5.73 16.23 20.73
C HIS A 26 5.43 15.13 21.76
N PRO A 27 5.36 15.40 23.08
CA PRO A 27 5.17 14.37 24.10
C PRO A 27 3.94 13.48 23.89
N GLN A 28 2.81 14.06 23.47
CA GLN A 28 1.60 13.30 23.18
C GLN A 28 1.77 12.36 21.97
N GLN A 29 2.54 12.78 20.95
CA GLN A 29 2.82 11.95 19.79
C GLN A 29 3.75 10.80 20.16
N LEU A 30 4.76 11.04 20.99
CA LEU A 30 5.63 9.97 21.51
C LEU A 30 4.82 8.93 22.30
N GLU A 31 3.89 9.37 23.15
CA GLU A 31 3.03 8.44 23.88
C GLU A 31 2.14 7.62 22.93
N GLN A 32 1.55 8.25 21.91
CA GLN A 32 0.78 7.55 20.88
C GLN A 32 1.63 6.49 20.15
N LEU A 33 2.85 6.85 19.74
CA LEU A 33 3.80 5.95 19.11
C LEU A 33 4.14 4.76 20.02
N ARG A 34 4.37 5.01 21.32
CA ARG A 34 4.63 3.96 22.31
C ARG A 34 3.43 3.02 22.47
N GLN A 35 2.22 3.55 22.55
CA GLN A 35 1.02 2.70 22.62
C GLN A 35 0.87 1.84 21.37
N GLU A 36 1.15 2.38 20.18
CA GLU A 36 1.15 1.57 18.96
C GLU A 36 2.21 0.46 19.02
N THR A 37 3.44 0.75 19.46
CA THR A 37 4.49 -0.29 19.62
C THR A 37 4.10 -1.40 20.60
N LYS A 38 3.35 -1.10 21.67
CA LYS A 38 2.86 -2.12 22.61
C LYS A 38 1.85 -3.06 21.95
N THR A 39 1.01 -2.53 21.06
CA THR A 39 -0.02 -3.32 20.36
C THR A 39 0.54 -4.11 19.18
N LYS A 40 1.42 -3.50 18.37
CA LYS A 40 1.89 -4.07 17.09
C LYS A 40 3.34 -4.54 17.11
N GLY A 41 4.08 -4.32 18.19
CA GLY A 41 5.52 -4.52 18.30
C GLY A 41 6.37 -3.39 17.70
N VAL A 42 5.81 -2.62 16.77
CA VAL A 42 6.45 -1.47 16.13
C VAL A 42 5.46 -0.34 15.83
N THR A 43 5.99 0.83 15.51
CA THR A 43 5.24 1.97 14.98
C THR A 43 5.98 2.60 13.81
N SER A 44 5.23 3.28 12.95
CA SER A 44 5.79 4.02 11.83
C SER A 44 6.15 5.44 12.21
N VAL A 45 7.40 5.84 11.97
CA VAL A 45 7.88 7.19 12.21
C VAL A 45 8.44 7.81 10.94
N VAL A 46 8.28 9.14 10.83
CA VAL A 46 9.07 9.96 9.91
C VAL A 46 10.09 10.72 10.75
N VAL A 47 11.37 10.49 10.45
CA VAL A 47 12.51 11.18 11.04
C VAL A 47 12.98 12.25 10.07
N THR A 48 13.19 13.47 10.55
CA THR A 48 13.86 14.54 9.80
C THR A 48 15.33 14.55 10.19
N LEU A 49 16.21 14.48 9.20
CA LEU A 49 17.64 14.48 9.37
C LEU A 49 18.19 15.89 9.63
N PRO A 50 19.35 16.03 10.30
CA PRO A 50 19.96 17.32 10.59
C PRO A 50 20.21 18.19 9.34
N SER A 51 20.69 17.60 8.25
CA SER A 51 21.04 18.33 7.02
C SER A 51 19.86 18.53 6.06
N VAL A 52 18.62 18.59 6.56
CA VAL A 52 17.38 18.74 5.77
C VAL A 52 17.51 19.82 4.67
N LEU A 53 17.06 19.49 3.46
CA LEU A 53 17.10 20.43 2.34
C LEU A 53 15.91 21.40 2.40
N SER A 54 16.19 22.68 2.60
CA SER A 54 15.21 23.75 2.39
C SER A 54 15.06 24.07 0.90
N LEU A 55 13.92 24.67 0.53
CA LEU A 55 13.69 25.17 -0.84
C LEU A 55 14.77 26.17 -1.30
N SER A 56 15.28 26.99 -0.38
CA SER A 56 16.38 27.93 -0.65
C SER A 56 17.70 27.22 -0.97
N ASN A 57 17.91 26.02 -0.41
CA ASN A 57 19.15 25.26 -0.50
C ASN A 57 19.18 24.22 -1.63
N LEU A 58 18.06 24.02 -2.35
CA LEU A 58 17.98 23.10 -3.48
C LEU A 58 18.74 23.59 -4.73
N LYS A 59 18.97 24.91 -4.86
CA LYS A 59 19.64 25.50 -6.03
C LYS A 59 21.16 25.47 -5.95
N GLU A 60 21.74 25.42 -4.76
CA GLU A 60 23.19 25.46 -4.54
C GLU A 60 23.68 24.15 -3.91
N GLY A 61 24.32 23.29 -4.71
CA GLY A 61 25.03 22.11 -4.20
C GLY A 61 24.17 20.88 -3.87
N ALA A 62 23.03 20.70 -4.55
CA ALA A 62 22.09 19.59 -4.31
C ALA A 62 22.73 18.19 -4.33
N ILE A 63 23.76 17.95 -5.16
CA ILE A 63 24.44 16.65 -5.25
C ILE A 63 25.20 16.34 -3.97
N ASN A 64 26.04 17.27 -3.48
CA ASN A 64 26.83 17.06 -2.27
C ASN A 64 25.93 16.90 -1.04
N LYS A 65 24.83 17.68 -0.97
CA LYS A 65 23.87 17.56 0.13
C LYS A 65 23.09 16.24 0.11
N ARG A 66 22.78 15.68 -1.06
CA ARG A 66 22.17 14.35 -1.15
C ARG A 66 23.10 13.25 -0.61
N ALA A 67 24.39 13.30 -0.92
CA ALA A 67 25.36 12.35 -0.37
C ALA A 67 25.44 12.46 1.16
N THR A 68 25.45 13.68 1.70
CA THR A 68 25.39 13.91 3.15
C THR A 68 24.12 13.34 3.77
N LEU A 69 22.95 13.59 3.17
CA LEU A 69 21.67 13.05 3.65
C LEU A 69 21.63 11.52 3.65
N GLN A 70 22.14 10.89 2.59
CA GLN A 70 22.25 9.43 2.52
C GLN A 70 23.16 8.87 3.62
N GLN A 71 24.29 9.54 3.88
CA GLN A 71 25.20 9.17 4.96
C GLN A 71 24.54 9.32 6.33
N GLU A 72 23.83 10.42 6.59
CA GLU A 72 23.08 10.65 7.84
C GLU A 72 21.97 9.59 8.01
N ALA A 73 21.22 9.27 6.95
CA ALA A 73 20.21 8.24 6.97
C ALA A 73 20.80 6.85 7.29
N GLN A 74 21.96 6.54 6.71
CA GLN A 74 22.68 5.30 7.00
C GLN A 74 23.18 5.25 8.44
N GLN A 75 23.75 6.35 8.96
CA GLN A 75 24.19 6.44 10.35
C GLN A 75 23.03 6.27 11.33
N LEU A 76 21.89 6.93 11.07
CA LEU A 76 20.67 6.76 11.84
C LEU A 76 20.22 5.29 11.86
N ARG A 77 20.20 4.64 10.68
CA ARG A 77 19.82 3.23 10.57
C ARG A 77 20.77 2.32 11.33
N LEU A 78 22.08 2.58 11.29
CA LEU A 78 23.08 1.83 12.06
C LEU A 78 22.90 2.02 13.57
N ALA A 79 22.60 3.24 14.02
CA ALA A 79 22.35 3.54 15.43
C ALA A 79 21.08 2.87 15.96
N LEU A 80 20.04 2.76 15.12
CA LEU A 80 18.82 2.02 15.46
C LEU A 80 19.05 0.50 15.45
N GLY A 81 19.91 0.00 14.56
CA GLY A 81 20.25 -1.42 14.47
C GLY A 81 18.99 -2.29 14.32
N GLU A 82 18.86 -3.30 15.17
CA GLU A 82 17.70 -4.20 15.21
C GLU A 82 16.41 -3.53 15.73
N GLN A 83 16.49 -2.31 16.26
CA GLN A 83 15.31 -1.56 16.72
C GLN A 83 14.58 -0.82 15.59
N ALA A 84 15.12 -0.89 14.36
CA ALA A 84 14.43 -0.51 13.14
C ALA A 84 14.24 -1.75 12.25
N TRP A 85 13.04 -1.92 11.72
CA TRP A 85 12.83 -2.97 10.72
C TRP A 85 13.52 -2.64 9.41
N ASN A 86 13.88 -3.68 8.67
CA ASN A 86 14.33 -3.53 7.29
C ASN A 86 13.16 -3.28 6.33
N ALA A 87 11.96 -3.71 6.71
CA ALA A 87 10.74 -3.42 5.99
C ALA A 87 10.39 -1.93 6.05
N GLY A 88 9.94 -1.39 4.91
CA GLY A 88 9.30 -0.08 4.85
C GLY A 88 10.21 1.11 5.17
N TYR A 89 11.51 0.96 4.92
CA TYR A 89 12.43 2.09 4.84
C TYR A 89 12.12 2.91 3.59
N HIS A 90 11.96 4.21 3.75
CA HIS A 90 11.81 5.14 2.62
C HIS A 90 12.49 6.47 2.93
N GLU A 91 13.34 6.92 2.01
CA GLU A 91 14.00 8.23 2.08
C GLU A 91 13.50 9.09 0.92
N ASN A 92 13.05 10.31 1.19
CA ASN A 92 12.50 11.20 0.15
C ASN A 92 13.57 12.08 -0.53
N GLY A 93 14.85 11.92 -0.20
CA GLY A 93 15.96 12.72 -0.74
C GLY A 93 15.95 14.19 -0.33
N LEU A 94 15.04 14.60 0.55
CA LEU A 94 14.94 15.95 1.13
C LEU A 94 15.31 15.98 2.61
N GLY A 95 15.80 14.87 3.14
CA GLY A 95 16.19 14.72 4.54
C GLY A 95 15.06 14.24 5.43
N GLN A 96 14.08 13.51 4.89
CA GLN A 96 13.14 12.73 5.68
C GLN A 96 13.30 11.24 5.41
N VAL A 97 13.31 10.46 6.49
CA VAL A 97 13.38 9.01 6.48
C VAL A 97 12.14 8.47 7.19
N ALA A 98 11.34 7.67 6.49
CA ALA A 98 10.26 6.88 7.05
C ALA A 98 10.76 5.46 7.34
N LEU A 99 10.46 4.94 8.52
CA LEU A 99 10.80 3.56 8.91
C LEU A 99 9.86 3.05 10.02
N TYR A 100 9.87 1.73 10.25
CA TYR A 100 9.27 1.16 11.46
C TYR A 100 10.31 1.03 12.57
N VAL A 101 9.92 1.41 13.78
CA VAL A 101 10.76 1.30 14.98
C VAL A 101 10.03 0.59 16.10
N THR A 102 10.78 -0.13 16.93
CA THR A 102 10.30 -0.69 18.19
C THR A 102 10.19 0.41 19.26
N GLU A 103 9.66 0.07 20.43
CA GLU A 103 9.67 0.98 21.59
C GLU A 103 11.09 1.44 21.97
N LYS A 104 12.07 0.53 21.97
CA LYS A 104 13.48 0.89 22.20
C LYS A 104 14.04 1.78 21.08
N GLY A 105 13.58 1.59 19.85
CA GLY A 105 13.93 2.45 18.74
C GLY A 105 13.45 3.89 18.96
N LEU A 106 12.24 4.08 19.48
CA LEU A 106 11.74 5.40 19.89
C LEU A 106 12.62 6.04 20.98
N ASP A 107 13.09 5.26 21.95
CA ASP A 107 13.99 5.76 23.00
C ASP A 107 15.36 6.17 22.45
N ILE A 108 15.88 5.46 21.43
CA ILE A 108 17.10 5.85 20.70
C ILE A 108 16.86 7.16 19.95
N LEU A 109 15.75 7.27 19.20
CA LEU A 109 15.38 8.49 18.48
C LEU A 109 15.24 9.70 19.41
N ALA A 110 14.65 9.52 20.59
CA ALA A 110 14.47 10.57 21.58
C ALA A 110 15.77 11.07 22.22
N LYS A 111 16.91 10.38 22.03
CA LYS A 111 18.19 10.68 22.68
C LYS A 111 19.33 10.94 21.69
N THR A 112 19.14 10.62 20.41
CA THR A 112 20.17 10.76 19.37
C THR A 112 20.21 12.18 18.80
N ASP A 113 21.41 12.60 18.40
CA ASP A 113 21.70 13.79 17.60
C ASP A 113 21.63 13.53 16.08
N LEU A 114 21.48 12.26 15.66
CA LEU A 114 21.31 11.84 14.27
C LEU A 114 19.91 12.16 13.70
N ALA A 115 19.01 12.68 14.53
CA ALA A 115 17.66 13.06 14.17
C ALA A 115 17.36 14.48 14.68
N LEU A 116 16.94 15.37 13.79
CA LEU A 116 16.49 16.71 14.17
C LEU A 116 15.12 16.67 14.86
N LYS A 117 14.22 15.85 14.31
CA LYS A 117 12.88 15.59 14.86
C LYS A 117 12.34 14.26 14.38
N PHE A 118 11.37 13.69 15.09
CA PHE A 118 10.55 12.59 14.59
C PHE A 118 9.09 12.75 14.97
N SER A 119 8.20 12.18 14.15
CA SER A 119 6.75 12.22 14.36
C SER A 119 6.08 10.98 13.76
N PRO A 120 4.79 10.73 14.06
CA PRO A 120 4.03 9.70 13.38
C PRO A 120 4.03 9.89 11.86
N ASP A 121 4.06 8.79 11.14
CA ASP A 121 4.01 8.78 9.68
C ASP A 121 2.59 8.72 9.15
N THR A 122 1.95 9.88 9.10
CA THR A 122 0.54 9.99 8.67
C THR A 122 0.32 9.68 7.20
N ASN A 123 1.38 9.71 6.38
CA ASN A 123 1.29 9.54 4.93
C ASN A 123 1.61 8.11 4.48
N ARG A 124 1.82 7.19 5.42
CA ARG A 124 2.25 5.82 5.15
C ARG A 124 1.33 5.06 4.21
N ASN A 125 0.01 5.21 4.38
CA ASN A 125 -0.97 4.52 3.56
C ASN A 125 -0.83 4.89 2.07
N GLY A 126 -0.34 6.09 1.75
CA GLY A 126 -0.05 6.50 0.36
C GLY A 126 1.17 5.78 -0.25
N ARG A 127 1.97 5.09 0.56
CA ARG A 127 3.13 4.29 0.12
C ARG A 127 2.83 2.80 -0.01
N PHE A 128 1.65 2.34 0.41
CA PHE A 128 1.23 0.97 0.15
C PHE A 128 1.10 0.75 -1.36
N LYS A 129 1.74 -0.32 -1.84
CA LYS A 129 1.73 -0.68 -3.27
C LYS A 129 0.61 -1.65 -3.58
N VAL A 130 0.26 -2.45 -2.58
CA VAL A 130 -0.82 -3.44 -2.64
C VAL A 130 -2.19 -2.80 -2.36
N TYR A 131 -3.23 -3.35 -2.96
CA TYR A 131 -4.61 -2.90 -2.72
C TYR A 131 -5.06 -3.21 -1.28
N SER A 132 -5.55 -2.20 -0.57
CA SER A 132 -5.94 -2.31 0.85
C SER A 132 -7.45 -2.21 1.12
N GLN A 133 -8.22 -1.62 0.19
CA GLN A 133 -9.61 -1.24 0.46
C GLN A 133 -10.60 -2.41 0.43
N ASP A 134 -10.14 -3.63 0.11
CA ASP A 134 -10.99 -4.81 0.21
C ASP A 134 -10.99 -5.45 1.61
N GLY A 135 -10.20 -4.93 2.57
CA GLY A 135 -10.08 -5.46 3.93
C GLY A 135 -9.08 -6.62 4.06
N SER A 136 -8.39 -6.99 2.99
CA SER A 136 -7.45 -8.13 3.00
C SER A 136 -6.25 -7.87 3.92
N LEU A 137 -5.73 -6.64 3.96
CA LEU A 137 -4.62 -6.27 4.83
C LEU A 137 -5.01 -6.35 6.31
N ASP A 138 -6.20 -5.85 6.66
CA ASP A 138 -6.72 -5.91 8.04
C ASP A 138 -6.90 -7.37 8.49
N ALA A 139 -7.39 -8.24 7.60
CA ALA A 139 -7.51 -9.66 7.88
C ALA A 139 -6.13 -10.34 8.08
N ILE A 140 -5.09 -9.90 7.39
CA ILE A 140 -3.72 -10.38 7.60
C ILE A 140 -3.17 -9.88 8.94
N GLU A 141 -3.36 -8.60 9.27
CA GLU A 141 -2.96 -8.04 10.56
C GLU A 141 -3.63 -8.78 11.72
N ALA A 142 -4.93 -9.08 11.62
CA ALA A 142 -5.64 -9.87 12.62
C ALA A 142 -5.05 -11.28 12.80
N GLN A 143 -4.63 -11.95 11.72
CA GLN A 143 -3.94 -13.24 11.82
C GLN A 143 -2.56 -13.11 12.51
N LEU A 144 -1.80 -12.06 12.17
CA LEU A 144 -0.51 -11.77 12.79
C LEU A 144 -0.66 -11.46 14.28
N ASP A 145 -1.70 -10.73 14.68
CA ASP A 145 -1.99 -10.43 16.08
C ASP A 145 -2.35 -11.71 16.87
N GLN A 146 -3.13 -12.61 16.26
CA GLN A 146 -3.61 -13.82 16.95
C GLN A 146 -2.59 -14.96 16.99
N LYS A 147 -1.80 -15.13 15.92
CA LYS A 147 -0.99 -16.34 15.69
C LYS A 147 0.50 -16.04 15.55
N GLY A 148 0.90 -14.77 15.52
CA GLY A 148 2.27 -14.35 15.21
C GLY A 148 2.69 -14.61 13.76
N SER A 149 1.80 -15.15 12.93
CA SER A 149 2.04 -15.46 11.52
C SER A 149 0.74 -15.43 10.73
N ALA A 150 0.83 -15.16 9.42
CA ALA A 150 -0.30 -15.18 8.50
C ALA A 150 0.02 -16.04 7.27
N SER A 151 -0.90 -16.94 6.93
CA SER A 151 -0.82 -17.68 5.66
C SER A 151 -1.53 -16.88 4.59
N VAL A 152 -0.79 -16.49 3.56
CA VAL A 152 -1.27 -15.60 2.51
C VAL A 152 -0.96 -16.13 1.12
N GLU A 153 -1.69 -15.61 0.15
CA GLU A 153 -1.36 -15.64 -1.26
C GLU A 153 -0.85 -14.27 -1.68
N VAL A 154 0.39 -14.23 -2.20
CA VAL A 154 1.06 -13.03 -2.70
C VAL A 154 0.94 -13.03 -4.22
N PHE A 155 0.31 -12.00 -4.76
CA PHE A 155 0.12 -11.81 -6.21
C PHE A 155 1.25 -10.93 -6.74
N LEU A 156 1.99 -11.44 -7.73
CA LEU A 156 3.19 -10.79 -8.25
C LEU A 156 2.85 -9.64 -9.20
N ASN A 157 3.62 -8.56 -9.14
CA ASN A 157 3.51 -7.44 -10.07
C ASN A 157 4.35 -7.72 -11.33
N ILE A 158 3.76 -8.45 -12.28
CA ILE A 158 4.38 -8.82 -13.56
C ILE A 158 3.44 -8.52 -14.73
N ASP A 159 3.99 -8.47 -15.94
CA ASP A 159 3.26 -8.05 -17.15
C ASP A 159 2.90 -9.21 -18.08
N ALA A 160 3.57 -10.36 -17.92
CA ALA A 160 3.49 -11.48 -18.85
C ALA A 160 2.23 -12.36 -18.70
N PHE A 161 1.07 -11.76 -18.47
CA PHE A 161 -0.22 -12.44 -18.48
C PHE A 161 -1.38 -11.50 -18.86
N GLU A 162 -2.45 -12.10 -19.38
CA GLU A 162 -3.76 -11.50 -19.52
C GLU A 162 -4.73 -12.23 -18.59
N TYR A 163 -5.85 -11.59 -18.26
CA TYR A 163 -6.87 -12.24 -17.44
C TYR A 163 -8.28 -11.78 -17.78
N ARG A 164 -9.26 -12.61 -17.43
CA ARG A 164 -10.70 -12.31 -17.48
C ARG A 164 -11.30 -12.50 -16.11
N LEU A 165 -12.23 -11.62 -15.75
CA LEU A 165 -12.90 -11.67 -14.45
C LEU A 165 -13.93 -12.80 -14.42
N GLY A 166 -13.81 -13.69 -13.43
CA GLY A 166 -14.84 -14.68 -13.11
C GLY A 166 -16.01 -14.05 -12.35
N GLN A 167 -17.09 -14.82 -12.11
CA GLN A 167 -18.21 -14.32 -11.28
C GLN A 167 -17.74 -14.07 -9.83
N THR A 168 -16.77 -14.87 -9.38
CA THR A 168 -16.01 -14.63 -8.16
C THR A 168 -14.53 -14.46 -8.51
N ARG A 169 -13.76 -13.83 -7.61
CA ARG A 169 -12.31 -13.65 -7.80
C ARG A 169 -11.58 -14.99 -7.97
N GLN A 170 -12.06 -16.05 -7.33
CA GLN A 170 -11.48 -17.39 -7.43
C GLN A 170 -11.72 -18.06 -8.80
N GLU A 171 -12.62 -17.50 -9.61
CA GLU A 171 -12.97 -17.96 -10.95
C GLU A 171 -12.28 -17.15 -12.06
N ASP A 172 -11.40 -16.22 -11.70
CA ASP A 172 -10.61 -15.46 -12.68
C ASP A 172 -9.81 -16.41 -13.57
N GLN A 173 -9.83 -16.14 -14.87
CA GLN A 173 -9.14 -16.94 -15.87
C GLN A 173 -7.87 -16.23 -16.32
N TYR A 174 -6.75 -16.95 -16.33
CA TYR A 174 -5.44 -16.39 -16.66
C TYR A 174 -4.90 -16.99 -17.96
N HIS A 175 -4.36 -16.14 -18.81
CA HIS A 175 -3.65 -16.52 -20.02
C HIS A 175 -2.21 -16.03 -19.94
N PHE A 176 -1.26 -16.97 -19.82
CA PHE A 176 0.16 -16.64 -19.68
C PHE A 176 0.81 -16.36 -21.03
N LEU A 177 1.55 -15.26 -21.10
CA LEU A 177 2.24 -14.81 -22.30
C LEU A 177 3.70 -15.32 -22.33
N PRO A 178 4.38 -15.28 -23.49
CA PRO A 178 5.82 -15.53 -23.57
C PRO A 178 6.60 -14.69 -22.55
N GLY A 179 7.57 -15.30 -21.88
CA GLY A 179 8.37 -14.65 -20.83
C GLY A 179 7.76 -14.70 -19.42
N TYR A 180 6.55 -15.27 -19.23
CA TYR A 180 5.92 -15.41 -17.91
C TYR A 180 6.84 -16.05 -16.87
N LYS A 181 7.43 -17.21 -17.18
CA LYS A 181 8.28 -17.94 -16.24
C LYS A 181 9.49 -17.12 -15.81
N GLN A 182 10.15 -16.47 -16.78
CA GLN A 182 11.31 -15.62 -16.52
C GLN A 182 10.95 -14.43 -15.63
N GLN A 183 9.83 -13.75 -15.88
CA GLN A 183 9.41 -12.62 -15.05
C GLN A 183 9.05 -13.06 -13.62
N VAL A 184 8.39 -14.21 -13.46
CA VAL A 184 8.09 -14.79 -12.15
C VAL A 184 9.37 -15.10 -11.38
N GLU A 185 10.32 -15.78 -12.01
CA GLU A 185 11.61 -16.12 -11.41
C GLU A 185 12.40 -14.87 -11.01
N GLN A 186 12.53 -13.89 -11.90
CA GLN A 186 13.21 -12.63 -11.62
C GLN A 186 12.54 -11.88 -10.47
N THR A 187 11.21 -11.75 -10.49
CA THR A 187 10.45 -11.04 -9.45
C THR A 187 10.63 -11.71 -8.09
N LEU A 188 10.59 -13.03 -8.04
CA LEU A 188 10.79 -13.77 -6.79
C LEU A 188 12.24 -13.74 -6.32
N GLN A 189 13.23 -13.82 -7.22
CA GLN A 189 14.63 -13.65 -6.86
C GLN A 189 14.88 -12.27 -6.21
N HIS A 190 14.30 -11.21 -6.77
CA HIS A 190 14.34 -9.88 -6.17
C HIS A 190 13.70 -9.86 -4.78
N LEU A 191 12.48 -10.41 -4.64
CA LEU A 191 11.80 -10.45 -3.35
C LEU A 191 12.57 -11.27 -2.30
N ILE A 192 13.17 -12.40 -2.67
CA ILE A 192 13.95 -13.26 -1.76
C ILE A 192 15.25 -12.58 -1.31
N ALA A 193 15.83 -11.72 -2.15
CA ALA A 193 17.03 -10.96 -1.82
C ALA A 193 16.76 -9.82 -0.82
N GLU A 194 15.49 -9.41 -0.65
CA GLU A 194 15.14 -8.36 0.30
C GLU A 194 15.35 -8.81 1.75
N PRO A 195 15.86 -7.94 2.64
CA PRO A 195 16.14 -8.34 4.03
C PRO A 195 14.90 -8.83 4.80
N PHE A 196 13.72 -8.27 4.51
CA PHE A 196 12.46 -8.69 5.16
C PHE A 196 12.01 -10.10 4.74
N ALA A 197 12.57 -10.67 3.66
CA ALA A 197 12.16 -11.98 3.15
C ALA A 197 12.48 -13.15 4.09
N ARG A 198 13.36 -12.94 5.09
CA ARG A 198 13.63 -13.93 6.14
C ARG A 198 12.38 -14.32 6.93
N GLY A 199 11.43 -13.39 7.07
CA GLY A 199 10.13 -13.61 7.68
C GLY A 199 9.09 -14.23 6.75
N ALA A 200 9.43 -14.45 5.47
CA ALA A 200 8.55 -15.00 4.44
C ALA A 200 8.92 -16.45 4.11
N SER A 201 8.37 -17.39 4.87
CA SER A 201 8.61 -18.81 4.62
C SER A 201 7.88 -19.30 3.37
N ARG A 202 8.53 -20.21 2.61
CA ARG A 202 8.03 -20.81 1.36
C ARG A 202 7.93 -19.84 0.17
N LEU A 203 8.54 -18.66 0.26
CA LEU A 203 8.73 -17.78 -0.89
C LEU A 203 9.73 -18.42 -1.88
N ASN A 204 9.25 -19.21 -2.84
CA ASN A 204 10.06 -19.82 -3.89
C ASN A 204 9.33 -19.87 -5.24
N SER A 205 10.10 -19.93 -6.33
CA SER A 205 9.58 -19.88 -7.71
C SER A 205 8.87 -21.16 -8.14
N GLN A 206 9.24 -22.32 -7.61
CA GLN A 206 8.64 -23.59 -8.01
C GLN A 206 7.12 -23.60 -7.75
N GLN A 207 6.69 -23.11 -6.59
CA GLN A 207 5.25 -22.98 -6.29
C GLN A 207 4.51 -22.01 -7.21
N ALA A 208 5.16 -20.95 -7.66
CA ALA A 208 4.56 -19.94 -8.53
C ALA A 208 4.31 -20.47 -9.95
N LEU A 209 5.27 -21.26 -10.45
CA LEU A 209 5.25 -21.79 -11.82
C LEU A 209 4.28 -22.97 -11.99
N GLU A 210 3.96 -23.67 -10.90
CA GLU A 210 3.00 -24.78 -10.88
C GLU A 210 1.54 -24.32 -10.79
N LYS A 211 1.31 -23.03 -10.51
CA LYS A 211 -0.04 -22.46 -10.36
C LYS A 211 -0.62 -21.95 -11.68
N ILE A 212 -1.95 -22.02 -11.76
CA ILE A 212 -2.76 -21.41 -12.82
C ILE A 212 -2.93 -19.89 -12.68
N LYS A 213 -2.22 -19.25 -11.73
CA LYS A 213 -2.25 -17.79 -11.51
C LYS A 213 -0.89 -17.23 -11.07
N PRO A 214 -0.57 -15.95 -11.35
CA PRO A 214 0.70 -15.28 -10.99
C PRO A 214 0.90 -15.02 -9.49
N SER A 215 0.87 -16.06 -8.66
CA SER A 215 0.90 -15.93 -7.20
C SER A 215 1.72 -17.01 -6.52
N VAL A 216 2.09 -16.76 -5.27
CA VAL A 216 2.78 -17.72 -4.39
C VAL A 216 2.09 -17.80 -3.03
N MET A 217 2.07 -19.00 -2.44
CA MET A 217 1.58 -19.18 -1.08
C MET A 217 2.73 -18.99 -0.10
N VAL A 218 2.57 -18.10 0.86
CA VAL A 218 3.64 -17.72 1.78
C VAL A 218 3.08 -17.72 3.19
N THR A 219 3.88 -18.10 4.18
CA THR A 219 3.58 -17.79 5.58
C THR A 219 4.51 -16.68 6.04
N LEU A 220 3.90 -15.57 6.45
CA LEU A 220 4.56 -14.32 6.78
C LEU A 220 4.58 -14.13 8.29
N ASP A 221 5.68 -13.63 8.81
CA ASP A 221 5.68 -12.85 10.04
C ASP A 221 5.28 -11.39 9.78
N ARG A 222 5.33 -10.57 10.84
CA ARG A 222 4.91 -9.18 10.75
C ARG A 222 5.86 -8.32 9.90
N GLU A 223 7.18 -8.48 10.04
CA GLU A 223 8.12 -7.67 9.26
C GLU A 223 8.00 -8.00 7.77
N ALA A 224 7.88 -9.27 7.41
CA ALA A 224 7.71 -9.70 6.02
C ALA A 224 6.39 -9.19 5.41
N PHE A 225 5.28 -9.21 6.16
CA PHE A 225 4.02 -8.63 5.69
C PHE A 225 4.15 -7.14 5.38
N TYR A 226 4.78 -6.41 6.28
CA TYR A 226 5.01 -4.98 6.14
C TYR A 226 5.99 -4.65 5.01
N GLY A 227 6.97 -5.52 4.74
CA GLY A 227 7.88 -5.40 3.60
C GLY A 227 7.17 -5.65 2.27
N LEU A 228 6.39 -6.73 2.18
CA LEU A 228 5.68 -7.09 0.96
C LEU A 228 4.60 -6.07 0.58
N ARG A 229 3.85 -5.51 1.54
CA ARG A 229 2.77 -4.55 1.24
C ARG A 229 3.29 -3.22 0.65
N GLU A 230 4.56 -2.91 0.90
CA GLU A 230 5.26 -1.71 0.42
C GLU A 230 6.17 -2.01 -0.79
N SER A 231 6.25 -3.27 -1.24
CA SER A 231 7.09 -3.69 -2.36
C SER A 231 6.42 -3.45 -3.72
N GLU A 232 7.15 -2.84 -4.65
CA GLU A 232 6.70 -2.64 -6.03
C GLU A 232 6.61 -3.95 -6.84
N ARG A 233 7.16 -5.05 -6.30
CA ARG A 233 7.10 -6.38 -6.90
C ARG A 233 5.85 -7.15 -6.53
N VAL A 234 5.02 -6.60 -5.65
CA VAL A 234 3.79 -7.23 -5.17
C VAL A 234 2.60 -6.38 -5.58
N ARG A 235 1.62 -7.02 -6.22
CA ARG A 235 0.39 -6.38 -6.68
C ARG A 235 -0.73 -6.45 -5.65
N ALA A 236 -0.85 -7.59 -4.98
CA ALA A 236 -1.82 -7.79 -3.90
C ALA A 236 -1.30 -8.86 -2.92
N ILE A 237 -1.80 -8.83 -1.69
CA ILE A 237 -1.56 -9.87 -0.67
C ILE A 237 -2.89 -10.17 -0.03
N ARG A 238 -3.28 -11.44 0.05
CA ARG A 238 -4.55 -11.83 0.66
C ARG A 238 -4.37 -13.06 1.54
N PRO A 239 -5.13 -13.20 2.64
CA PRO A 239 -5.21 -14.47 3.34
C PRO A 239 -5.56 -15.63 2.40
N VAL A 240 -5.05 -16.82 2.69
CA VAL A 240 -5.46 -18.03 1.94
C VAL A 240 -6.98 -18.21 2.07
N GLY A 241 -7.67 -18.35 0.94
CA GLY A 241 -9.13 -18.50 0.91
C GLY A 241 -9.89 -17.20 1.22
N TYR A 242 -9.25 -16.04 1.11
CA TYR A 242 -9.89 -14.74 1.35
C TYR A 242 -11.14 -14.54 0.49
N GLN A 243 -12.21 -14.06 1.12
CA GLN A 243 -13.42 -13.59 0.47
C GLN A 243 -13.60 -12.13 0.80
N ASP A 244 -13.88 -11.30 -0.21
CA ASP A 244 -14.15 -9.87 -0.03
C ASP A 244 -15.44 -9.70 0.81
N PRO A 245 -15.34 -9.19 2.05
CA PRO A 245 -16.49 -9.11 2.95
C PRO A 245 -17.45 -7.98 2.58
N ARG A 246 -17.04 -7.06 1.69
CA ARG A 246 -17.85 -5.90 1.33
C ARG A 246 -19.08 -6.36 0.56
N LYS A 247 -20.27 -5.92 0.96
CA LYS A 247 -21.52 -6.23 0.25
C LYS A 247 -21.63 -5.37 -1.01
N ALA A 248 -22.18 -5.95 -2.07
CA ALA A 248 -22.46 -5.18 -3.29
C ALA A 248 -23.58 -4.18 -2.99
N GLN A 249 -23.44 -2.96 -3.50
CA GLN A 249 -24.37 -1.87 -3.28
C GLN A 249 -25.34 -1.77 -4.46
N TRP A 250 -26.60 -2.10 -4.20
CA TRP A 250 -27.71 -2.04 -5.15
C TRP A 250 -28.83 -1.19 -4.55
N PRO A 251 -28.60 0.13 -4.39
CA PRO A 251 -29.54 1.01 -3.69
C PRO A 251 -30.84 1.19 -4.48
N GLN A 252 -31.98 0.98 -3.81
CA GLN A 252 -33.31 1.18 -4.38
C GLN A 252 -33.53 2.60 -4.92
N GLU A 253 -32.86 3.60 -4.33
CA GLU A 253 -32.88 5.00 -4.76
C GLU A 253 -32.56 5.19 -6.26
N VAL A 254 -31.69 4.35 -6.85
CA VAL A 254 -31.36 4.42 -8.29
C VAL A 254 -32.58 4.05 -9.14
N LEU A 255 -33.36 3.04 -8.72
CA LEU A 255 -34.59 2.63 -9.40
C LEU A 255 -35.69 3.68 -9.22
N ASP A 256 -35.82 4.24 -8.02
CA ASP A 256 -36.85 5.23 -7.70
C ASP A 256 -36.64 6.52 -8.51
N GLU A 257 -35.40 7.01 -8.61
CA GLU A 257 -35.06 8.17 -9.45
C GLU A 257 -35.33 7.89 -10.93
N ALA A 258 -34.97 6.70 -11.43
CA ALA A 258 -35.25 6.33 -12.81
C ALA A 258 -36.74 6.21 -13.11
N LEU A 259 -37.53 5.71 -12.16
CA LEU A 259 -38.99 5.62 -12.25
C LEU A 259 -39.62 7.02 -12.30
N ALA A 260 -39.16 7.96 -11.47
CA ALA A 260 -39.66 9.33 -11.44
C ALA A 260 -39.46 10.07 -12.77
N LEU A 261 -38.43 9.70 -13.54
CA LEU A 261 -38.13 10.30 -14.83
C LEU A 261 -38.80 9.60 -16.02
N MET A 262 -39.44 8.44 -15.82
CA MET A 262 -39.90 7.56 -16.90
C MET A 262 -40.83 8.25 -17.93
N ASP A 263 -41.70 9.16 -17.47
CA ASP A 263 -42.64 9.91 -18.32
C ASP A 263 -42.13 11.31 -18.71
N THR A 264 -40.85 11.59 -18.49
CA THR A 264 -40.23 12.89 -18.79
C THR A 264 -39.36 12.84 -20.04
N GLU A 265 -38.96 14.00 -20.56
CA GLU A 265 -37.96 14.10 -21.63
C GLU A 265 -36.57 13.55 -21.21
N TYR A 266 -36.36 13.31 -19.92
CA TYR A 266 -35.13 12.77 -19.34
C TYR A 266 -35.31 11.34 -18.81
N ALA A 267 -36.01 10.46 -19.54
CA ALA A 267 -36.36 9.08 -19.16
C ALA A 267 -35.20 8.10 -18.87
N ALA A 268 -33.99 8.61 -18.62
CA ALA A 268 -32.82 7.86 -18.17
C ALA A 268 -32.00 8.66 -17.15
N VAL A 269 -31.59 7.99 -16.08
CA VAL A 269 -30.69 8.52 -15.05
C VAL A 269 -29.24 8.23 -15.41
N GLU A 270 -28.33 9.13 -15.02
CA GLU A 270 -26.90 8.84 -15.10
C GLU A 270 -26.46 8.02 -13.89
N VAL A 271 -25.80 6.90 -14.15
CA VAL A 271 -25.31 5.97 -13.13
C VAL A 271 -23.83 5.73 -13.24
N LEU A 272 -23.18 5.56 -12.10
CA LEU A 272 -21.84 5.01 -11.96
C LEU A 272 -21.94 3.55 -11.57
N ILE A 273 -21.32 2.68 -12.37
CA ILE A 273 -21.21 1.25 -12.09
C ILE A 273 -19.75 0.93 -11.84
N SER A 274 -19.44 0.35 -10.69
CA SER A 274 -18.08 -0.10 -10.34
C SER A 274 -18.01 -1.61 -10.17
N LEU A 275 -16.88 -2.18 -10.57
CA LEU A 275 -16.57 -3.59 -10.38
C LEU A 275 -15.81 -3.83 -9.06
N ARG A 276 -15.94 -5.04 -8.52
CA ARG A 276 -15.11 -5.52 -7.40
C ARG A 276 -13.64 -5.69 -7.79
N GLY A 277 -13.42 -5.86 -9.09
CA GLY A 277 -12.15 -6.30 -9.66
C GLY A 277 -11.80 -7.75 -9.32
N GLY A 278 -10.88 -8.31 -10.10
CA GLY A 278 -10.35 -9.65 -9.90
C GLY A 278 -9.35 -9.75 -8.75
N GLU A 279 -8.73 -10.91 -8.58
CA GLU A 279 -7.62 -11.10 -7.64
C GLU A 279 -6.44 -10.17 -7.96
N PHE A 280 -6.24 -9.77 -9.21
CA PHE A 280 -5.16 -8.85 -9.56
C PHE A 280 -5.55 -7.38 -9.52
N PHE A 281 -6.78 -7.04 -9.13
CA PHE A 281 -7.19 -5.64 -9.13
C PHE A 281 -6.36 -4.81 -8.15
N SER A 282 -5.80 -3.71 -8.67
CA SER A 282 -5.21 -2.64 -7.86
C SER A 282 -5.53 -1.29 -8.52
N PRO A 283 -6.10 -0.33 -7.78
CA PRO A 283 -6.30 1.04 -8.27
C PRO A 283 -5.01 1.87 -8.21
N SER A 284 -3.93 1.33 -7.64
CA SER A 284 -2.66 2.03 -7.44
C SER A 284 -1.82 2.08 -8.72
N SER A 285 -2.24 2.91 -9.70
CA SER A 285 -1.60 3.05 -11.01
C SER A 285 -0.12 3.43 -10.96
N GLY A 286 0.31 4.17 -9.93
CA GLY A 286 1.69 4.68 -9.81
C GLY A 286 2.78 3.61 -9.68
N TYR A 287 2.41 2.35 -9.47
CA TYR A 287 3.36 1.24 -9.24
C TYR A 287 3.17 0.07 -10.20
N MET A 288 2.21 0.17 -11.12
CA MET A 288 2.01 -0.79 -12.18
C MET A 288 2.67 -0.28 -13.46
N SER A 289 3.17 -1.19 -14.30
CA SER A 289 3.56 -0.81 -15.66
C SER A 289 2.33 -0.34 -16.44
N GLN A 290 2.55 0.48 -17.48
CA GLN A 290 1.47 0.86 -18.40
C GLN A 290 0.80 -0.36 -19.05
N LEU A 291 1.57 -1.43 -19.28
CA LEU A 291 1.04 -2.67 -19.87
C LEU A 291 0.13 -3.40 -18.87
N ALA A 292 0.56 -3.60 -17.62
CA ALA A 292 -0.26 -4.21 -16.58
C ALA A 292 -1.56 -3.43 -16.33
N TRP A 293 -1.47 -2.10 -16.43
CA TRP A 293 -2.63 -1.22 -16.36
C TRP A 293 -3.59 -1.44 -17.52
N ALA A 294 -3.10 -1.44 -18.76
CA ALA A 294 -3.90 -1.73 -19.94
C ALA A 294 -4.59 -3.10 -19.86
N ARG A 295 -3.91 -4.13 -19.33
CA ARG A 295 -4.51 -5.47 -19.14
C ARG A 295 -5.61 -5.50 -18.10
N GLN A 296 -5.46 -4.76 -17.00
CA GLN A 296 -6.54 -4.59 -16.01
C GLN A 296 -7.74 -3.87 -16.60
N SER A 297 -7.48 -2.76 -17.32
CA SER A 297 -8.53 -2.01 -18.00
C SER A 297 -9.29 -2.87 -19.01
N GLN A 298 -8.57 -3.69 -19.79
CA GLN A 298 -9.17 -4.63 -20.73
C GLN A 298 -10.02 -5.70 -20.04
N ALA A 299 -9.53 -6.31 -18.95
CA ALA A 299 -10.27 -7.31 -18.18
C ALA A 299 -11.57 -6.74 -17.59
N ASN A 300 -11.51 -5.53 -17.04
CA ASN A 300 -12.66 -4.79 -16.52
C ASN A 300 -13.65 -4.46 -17.63
N GLN A 301 -13.16 -3.96 -18.78
CA GLN A 301 -14.01 -3.63 -19.91
C GLN A 301 -14.77 -4.85 -20.40
N LEU A 302 -14.09 -5.97 -20.67
CA LEU A 302 -14.70 -7.22 -21.12
C LEU A 302 -15.80 -7.70 -20.17
N ALA A 303 -15.52 -7.72 -18.85
CA ALA A 303 -16.50 -8.11 -17.85
C ALA A 303 -17.74 -7.21 -17.87
N LEU A 304 -17.55 -5.89 -18.01
CA LEU A 304 -18.66 -4.95 -18.11
C LEU A 304 -19.49 -5.16 -19.38
N GLN A 305 -18.87 -5.43 -20.54
CA GLN A 305 -19.63 -5.69 -21.77
C GLN A 305 -20.50 -6.94 -21.62
N GLU A 306 -19.98 -8.01 -21.01
CA GLU A 306 -20.73 -9.23 -20.72
C GLU A 306 -21.94 -8.94 -19.83
N ILE A 307 -21.73 -8.23 -18.71
CA ILE A 307 -22.80 -7.90 -17.75
C ILE A 307 -23.90 -7.04 -18.40
N LEU A 308 -23.50 -6.03 -19.17
CA LEU A 308 -24.45 -5.13 -19.85
C LEU A 308 -25.21 -5.87 -20.96
N ALA A 309 -24.53 -6.73 -21.72
CA ALA A 309 -25.17 -7.54 -22.76
C ALA A 309 -26.27 -8.45 -22.18
N ASP A 310 -26.02 -9.08 -21.02
CA ASP A 310 -27.00 -9.91 -20.31
C ASP A 310 -28.23 -9.09 -19.85
N ALA A 311 -28.07 -7.78 -19.64
CA ALA A 311 -29.15 -6.85 -19.35
C ALA A 311 -29.76 -6.19 -20.61
N SER A 312 -29.32 -6.57 -21.81
CA SER A 312 -29.69 -5.94 -23.10
C SER A 312 -29.36 -4.44 -23.16
N ILE A 313 -28.26 -4.03 -22.55
CA ILE A 313 -27.78 -2.66 -22.50
C ILE A 313 -26.60 -2.53 -23.47
N SER A 314 -26.68 -1.61 -24.43
CA SER A 314 -25.54 -1.31 -25.30
C SER A 314 -24.43 -0.62 -24.52
N ILE A 315 -23.20 -1.08 -24.75
CA ILE A 315 -21.99 -0.52 -24.17
C ILE A 315 -21.70 0.91 -24.63
N ASP A 316 -22.20 1.31 -25.80
CA ASP A 316 -21.99 2.66 -26.34
C ASP A 316 -22.68 3.76 -25.51
N GLN A 317 -23.58 3.37 -24.60
CA GLN A 317 -24.21 4.27 -23.62
C GLN A 317 -23.27 4.62 -22.46
N PHE A 318 -22.08 4.01 -22.40
CA PHE A 318 -21.15 4.14 -21.28
C PHE A 318 -19.83 4.79 -21.67
N ARG A 319 -19.38 5.69 -20.80
CA ARG A 319 -18.01 6.15 -20.75
C ARG A 319 -17.22 5.28 -19.79
N PHE A 320 -16.14 4.71 -20.30
CA PHE A 320 -15.24 3.85 -19.53
C PHE A 320 -14.19 4.66 -18.81
N TYR A 321 -14.07 4.40 -17.52
CA TYR A 321 -12.94 4.79 -16.71
C TYR A 321 -12.25 3.50 -16.26
N ALA A 322 -11.82 2.74 -17.26
CA ALA A 322 -11.35 1.36 -17.12
C ALA A 322 -10.18 1.24 -16.12
N ASP A 323 -9.34 2.28 -16.12
CA ASP A 323 -8.32 2.64 -15.15
C ASP A 323 -8.72 2.35 -13.70
N HIS A 324 -9.94 2.72 -13.33
CA HIS A 324 -10.43 2.63 -11.97
C HIS A 324 -11.51 1.56 -11.78
N GLY A 325 -11.77 0.76 -12.82
CA GLY A 325 -12.80 -0.29 -12.78
C GLY A 325 -14.22 0.25 -12.63
N TYR A 326 -14.50 1.47 -13.11
CA TYR A 326 -15.85 2.02 -13.16
C TYR A 326 -16.23 2.56 -14.54
N MET A 327 -17.52 2.68 -14.77
CA MET A 327 -18.10 3.31 -15.96
C MET A 327 -19.26 4.24 -15.55
N SER A 328 -19.48 5.29 -16.33
CA SER A 328 -20.66 6.14 -16.23
C SER A 328 -21.52 5.96 -17.46
N GLY A 329 -22.83 5.88 -17.32
CA GLY A 329 -23.74 5.82 -18.45
C GLY A 329 -25.15 6.21 -18.07
N ARG A 330 -25.99 6.42 -19.08
CA ARG A 330 -27.41 6.72 -18.86
C ARG A 330 -28.24 5.45 -19.03
N LEU A 331 -29.03 5.11 -18.01
CA LEU A 331 -29.91 3.95 -18.04
C LEU A 331 -31.36 4.34 -17.78
N SER A 332 -32.27 3.76 -18.56
CA SER A 332 -33.71 3.85 -18.32
C SER A 332 -34.13 2.96 -17.13
N PHE A 333 -35.33 3.22 -16.60
CA PHE A 333 -35.92 2.39 -15.56
C PHE A 333 -35.97 0.91 -15.96
N GLU A 334 -36.39 0.59 -17.18
CA GLU A 334 -36.46 -0.80 -17.66
C GLU A 334 -35.09 -1.48 -17.72
N GLN A 335 -34.05 -0.77 -18.15
CA GLN A 335 -32.68 -1.27 -18.19
C GLN A 335 -32.15 -1.54 -16.78
N LEU A 336 -32.42 -0.63 -15.84
CA LEU A 336 -32.04 -0.80 -14.43
C LEU A 336 -32.76 -1.97 -13.79
N VAL A 337 -34.07 -2.16 -14.04
CA VAL A 337 -34.81 -3.32 -13.53
C VAL A 337 -34.19 -4.62 -14.03
N LYS A 338 -33.81 -4.71 -15.32
CA LYS A 338 -33.11 -5.88 -15.86
C LYS A 338 -31.76 -6.12 -15.20
N LEU A 339 -30.96 -5.05 -15.06
CA LEU A 339 -29.65 -5.12 -14.42
C LEU A 339 -29.75 -5.56 -12.95
N TYR A 340 -30.73 -5.06 -12.19
CA TYR A 340 -30.97 -5.44 -10.80
C TYR A 340 -31.50 -6.86 -10.66
N LYS A 341 -32.38 -7.30 -11.58
CA LYS A 341 -32.88 -8.68 -11.61
C LYS A 341 -31.76 -9.69 -11.87
N ASN A 342 -30.76 -9.29 -12.65
CA ASN A 342 -29.57 -10.08 -12.98
C ASN A 342 -28.33 -9.54 -12.24
N ALA A 343 -28.45 -9.26 -10.94
CA ALA A 343 -27.37 -8.67 -10.14
C ALA A 343 -26.08 -9.51 -10.18
N ASP A 344 -25.17 -9.15 -11.09
CA ASP A 344 -23.91 -9.85 -11.32
C ASP A 344 -22.96 -9.66 -10.13
N LYS A 345 -22.31 -10.75 -9.70
CA LYS A 345 -21.44 -10.76 -8.51
C LYS A 345 -20.17 -9.93 -8.68
N ARG A 346 -19.76 -9.65 -9.93
CA ARG A 346 -18.61 -8.80 -10.27
C ARG A 346 -18.89 -7.33 -9.99
N ILE A 347 -20.16 -6.89 -10.00
CA ILE A 347 -20.52 -5.50 -9.66
C ILE A 347 -20.32 -5.29 -8.16
N PHE A 348 -19.58 -4.25 -7.84
CA PHE A 348 -19.44 -3.77 -6.47
C PHE A 348 -20.52 -2.76 -6.12
N SER A 349 -20.84 -1.82 -7.02
CA SER A 349 -21.91 -0.86 -6.77
C SER A 349 -22.54 -0.32 -8.05
N VAL A 350 -23.81 0.02 -7.95
CA VAL A 350 -24.53 0.89 -8.89
C VAL A 350 -24.99 2.12 -8.11
N MET A 351 -24.63 3.32 -8.55
CA MET A 351 -24.95 4.56 -7.84
C MET A 351 -25.40 5.64 -8.83
N LEU A 352 -26.23 6.58 -8.38
CA LEU A 352 -26.54 7.77 -9.18
C LEU A 352 -25.29 8.63 -9.33
N ASN A 353 -25.00 9.10 -10.55
CA ASN A 353 -23.96 10.11 -10.77
C ASN A 353 -24.51 11.49 -10.38
N LYS A 354 -24.53 11.81 -9.09
CA LYS A 354 -24.96 13.12 -8.61
C LYS A 354 -23.78 14.10 -8.69
N PRO A 355 -23.92 15.27 -9.34
CA PRO A 355 -22.89 16.29 -9.27
C PRO A 355 -22.69 16.71 -7.80
N ILE A 356 -21.45 16.65 -7.32
CA ILE A 356 -21.07 17.20 -6.02
C ILE A 356 -20.99 18.71 -6.19
N GLY A 357 -22.13 19.37 -6.02
CA GLY A 357 -22.24 20.81 -6.23
C GLY A 357 -23.60 21.32 -5.77
N SER A 358 -23.81 21.39 -4.46
CA SER A 358 -24.65 22.46 -3.92
C SER A 358 -23.72 23.64 -3.63
N ILE A 359 -23.79 24.68 -4.45
CA ILE A 359 -23.37 26.00 -3.99
C ILE A 359 -24.38 26.36 -2.89
N GLN A 360 -23.94 26.32 -1.62
CA GLN A 360 -24.68 26.92 -0.52
C GLN A 360 -24.40 28.42 -0.48
#